data_AF-W1YEL5-F1
#
_entry.id   AF-W1YEL5-F1
#
_cell.length_a   1.000
_cell.length_b   1.000
_cell.length_c   1.000
_cell.angle_alpha   90.00
_cell.angle_beta   90.00
_cell.angle_gamma   90.00
#
_symmetry.space_group_name_H-M   'P 1'
#
loop_
_entity.id
_entity.type
_entity.pdbx_description
1 polymer ?
#
loop_
_entity_poly.entity_id
_entity_poly.type
_entity_poly.pdbx_seq_one_letter_code
_entity_poly.pdbx_strand_id
1 'polypeptide(L)'
;TDLVKEIGGDHVSVQGLMGPGVDPHLYQASAGDVTTMSKADVVVYNGIHLEGKMGSIFDNLTKQNKATIRVSDAIDPATLLDFDEEDGVKTKDPHIWFDVANWKL
;
A
#
# COMPACT_ATOMS: atom_id res chain seq x y z
N THR A 1 -6.75 -6.09 1.86
CA THR A 1 -6.38 -7.51 1.57
C THR A 1 -7.27 -8.15 0.52
N ASP A 2 -8.52 -7.70 0.39
CA ASP A 2 -9.53 -8.21 -0.54
C ASP A 2 -9.01 -8.46 -1.96
N LEU A 3 -8.48 -7.44 -2.65
CA LEU A 3 -7.90 -7.55 -3.99
C LEU A 3 -6.92 -8.72 -4.17
N VAL A 4 -5.99 -8.88 -3.21
CA VAL A 4 -4.96 -9.93 -3.28
C VAL A 4 -5.58 -11.32 -3.09
N LYS A 5 -6.62 -11.43 -2.26
CA LYS A 5 -7.36 -12.68 -2.06
C LYS A 5 -8.15 -13.06 -3.31
N GLU A 6 -8.83 -12.11 -3.94
CA GLU A 6 -9.60 -12.35 -5.16
C GLU A 6 -8.70 -12.78 -6.33
N ILE A 7 -7.53 -12.15 -6.51
CA ILE A 7 -6.58 -12.51 -7.58
C ILE A 7 -5.90 -13.85 -7.29
N GLY A 8 -5.40 -14.04 -6.07
CA GLY A 8 -4.58 -15.19 -5.74
C GLY A 8 -5.36 -16.45 -5.37
N GLY A 9 -6.61 -16.32 -4.92
CA GLY A 9 -7.45 -17.43 -4.48
C GLY A 9 -6.74 -18.36 -3.50
N ASP A 10 -6.85 -19.67 -3.74
CA ASP A 10 -6.23 -20.70 -2.92
C ASP A 10 -4.70 -20.83 -3.10
N HIS A 11 -4.10 -20.08 -4.03
CA HIS A 11 -2.66 -20.14 -4.28
C HIS A 11 -1.84 -19.25 -3.35
N VAL A 12 -2.49 -18.41 -2.55
CA VAL A 12 -1.82 -17.44 -1.68
C VAL A 12 -2.36 -17.50 -0.26
N SER A 13 -1.50 -17.24 0.72
CA SER A 13 -1.90 -16.96 2.10
C SER A 13 -1.76 -15.46 2.35
N VAL A 14 -2.87 -14.77 2.56
CA VAL A 14 -2.89 -13.30 2.71
C VAL A 14 -3.05 -12.91 4.17
N GLN A 15 -2.05 -12.23 4.73
CA GLN A 15 -2.12 -11.59 6.05
C GLN A 15 -2.22 -10.08 5.91
N GLY A 16 -3.29 -9.49 6.46
CA GLY A 16 -3.45 -8.03 6.53
C GLY A 16 -2.82 -7.48 7.81
N LEU A 17 -2.09 -6.37 7.70
CA LEU A 17 -1.54 -5.65 8.85
C LEU A 17 -2.53 -4.61 9.41
N MET A 18 -3.32 -4.00 8.52
CA MET A 18 -4.32 -2.99 8.89
C MET A 18 -5.71 -3.62 8.82
N GLY A 19 -6.35 -3.74 9.99
CA GLY A 19 -7.71 -4.29 10.14
C GLY A 19 -8.81 -3.21 10.10
N PRO A 20 -10.07 -3.60 10.36
CA PRO A 20 -11.18 -2.64 10.44
C PRO A 20 -10.92 -1.53 11.45
N GLY A 21 -11.19 -0.28 11.06
CA GLY A 21 -11.00 0.90 11.91
C GLY A 21 -9.56 1.40 12.02
N VAL A 22 -8.59 0.76 11.35
CA VAL A 22 -7.21 1.23 11.30
C VAL A 22 -7.08 2.30 10.21
N ASP A 23 -6.56 3.47 10.60
CA ASP A 23 -6.18 4.54 9.68
C ASP A 23 -4.78 4.28 9.09
N PRO A 24 -4.64 4.08 7.77
CA PRO A 24 -3.36 3.79 7.15
C PRO A 24 -2.38 4.96 7.17
N HIS A 25 -2.86 6.20 7.17
CA HIS A 25 -2.02 7.41 7.20
C HIS A 25 -1.27 7.53 8.52
N LEU A 26 -1.94 7.13 9.61
CA LEU A 26 -1.42 7.22 10.97
C LEU A 26 -0.77 5.92 11.46
N TYR A 27 -0.96 4.82 10.73
CA TYR A 27 -0.49 3.49 11.11
C TYR A 27 1.02 3.47 11.31
N GLN A 28 1.45 2.95 12.46
CA GLN A 28 2.84 2.72 12.75
C GLN A 28 3.06 1.22 12.95
N ALA A 29 3.86 0.63 12.08
CA ALA A 29 4.17 -0.79 12.14
C ALA A 29 4.86 -1.15 13.46
N SER A 30 4.34 -2.16 14.14
CA SER A 30 5.00 -2.78 15.28
C SER A 30 6.24 -3.56 14.85
N ALA A 31 7.10 -3.92 15.80
CA ALA A 31 8.23 -4.82 15.53
C ALA A 31 7.76 -6.18 14.98
N GLY A 32 6.58 -6.65 15.40
CA GLY A 32 5.95 -7.86 14.88
C GLY A 32 5.53 -7.72 13.41
N ASP A 33 5.01 -6.56 13.02
CA ASP A 33 4.63 -6.29 11.63
C ASP A 33 5.84 -6.21 10.72
N VAL A 34 6.92 -5.55 11.17
CA VAL A 34 8.18 -5.51 10.44
C VAL A 34 8.73 -6.93 10.24
N THR A 35 8.70 -7.75 11.29
CA THR A 35 9.11 -9.17 11.20
C THR A 35 8.23 -9.95 10.23
N THR A 36 6.91 -9.69 10.24
CA THR A 36 5.94 -10.33 9.34
C THR A 36 6.25 -9.97 7.89
N MET A 37 6.46 -8.69 7.57
CA MET A 37 6.84 -8.24 6.22
C MET A 37 8.18 -8.80 5.76
N SER A 38 9.20 -8.84 6.63
CA SER A 38 10.49 -9.44 6.28
C SER A 38 10.41 -10.94 5.95
N LYS A 39 9.47 -11.66 6.58
CA LYS A 39 9.25 -13.10 6.35
C LYS A 39 8.33 -13.41 5.17
N ALA A 40 7.45 -12.49 4.79
CA ALA A 40 6.56 -12.67 3.65
C ALA A 40 7.35 -12.87 2.35
N ASP A 41 6.82 -13.66 1.42
CA ASP A 41 7.42 -13.82 0.08
C ASP A 41 7.28 -12.53 -0.73
N VAL A 42 6.13 -11.85 -0.61
CA VAL A 42 5.82 -10.58 -1.27
C VAL A 42 5.09 -9.65 -0.30
N VAL A 43 5.41 -8.36 -0.32
CA VAL A 43 4.68 -7.32 0.42
C VAL A 43 3.90 -6.45 -0.58
N VAL A 44 2.58 -6.37 -0.41
CA VAL A 44 1.70 -5.55 -1.26
C VAL A 44 1.19 -4.36 -0.46
N TYR A 45 1.28 -3.15 -1.03
CA TYR A 45 0.86 -1.91 -0.39
C TYR A 45 0.32 -0.92 -1.43
N ASN A 46 -0.46 0.07 -0.99
CA ASN A 46 -1.17 0.99 -1.87
C ASN A 46 -0.22 1.91 -2.63
N GLY A 47 0.66 2.61 -1.91
CA GLY A 47 1.48 3.66 -2.48
C GLY A 47 0.82 5.04 -2.41
N ILE A 48 1.37 6.00 -3.17
CA ILE A 48 0.94 7.42 -3.19
C ILE A 48 0.91 8.02 -1.77
N HIS A 49 1.87 7.64 -0.92
CA HIS A 49 1.96 8.10 0.47
C HIS A 49 0.80 7.72 1.40
N LEU A 50 -0.09 6.78 1.01
CA LEU A 50 -1.15 6.31 1.91
C LEU A 50 -0.62 5.80 3.25
N GLU A 51 0.40 4.94 3.21
CA GLU A 51 1.03 4.40 4.40
C GLU A 51 2.07 5.39 4.96
N GLY A 52 1.60 6.56 5.40
CA GLY A 52 2.42 7.76 5.63
C GLY A 52 3.66 7.57 6.53
N LYS A 53 3.62 6.63 7.47
CA LYS A 53 4.76 6.35 8.38
C LYS A 53 5.58 5.10 8.01
N MET A 54 5.28 4.46 6.88
CA MET A 54 5.91 3.18 6.49
C MET A 54 6.98 3.30 5.40
N GLY A 55 7.17 4.49 4.81
CA GLY A 55 8.10 4.69 3.68
C GLY A 55 9.51 4.14 3.94
N SER A 56 10.11 4.45 5.09
CA SER A 56 11.44 3.94 5.45
C SER A 56 11.49 2.42 5.63
N ILE A 57 10.38 1.80 6.02
CA ILE A 57 10.28 0.33 6.12
C ILE A 57 10.28 -0.27 4.72
N PHE A 58 9.48 0.28 3.79
CA PHE A 58 9.45 -0.19 2.41
C PHE A 58 10.81 0.00 1.71
N ASP A 59 11.48 1.13 1.93
CA ASP A 59 12.83 1.35 1.41
C ASP A 59 13.82 0.30 1.91
N ASN A 60 13.71 -0.08 3.18
CA ASN A 60 14.57 -1.11 3.77
C ASN A 60 14.26 -2.51 3.23
N LEU A 61 12.98 -2.84 2.98
CA LEU A 61 12.58 -4.08 2.32
C LEU A 61 13.15 -4.15 0.90
N THR A 62 13.05 -3.06 0.13
CA THR A 62 13.62 -2.96 -1.22
C THR A 62 15.14 -3.15 -1.19
N LYS A 63 15.86 -2.52 -0.25
CA LYS A 63 17.32 -2.72 -0.08
C LYS A 63 17.70 -4.16 0.28
N GLN A 64 16.79 -4.92 0.89
CA GLN A 64 16.96 -6.33 1.20
C GLN A 64 16.54 -7.26 0.04
N ASN A 65 16.25 -6.72 -1.15
CA ASN A 65 15.71 -7.44 -2.30
C ASN A 65 14.42 -8.22 -1.97
N LYS A 66 13.61 -7.73 -1.02
CA LYS A 66 12.28 -8.26 -0.78
C LYS A 66 11.39 -7.90 -1.97
N ALA A 67 10.62 -8.87 -2.47
CA ALA A 67 9.62 -8.58 -3.48
C ALA A 67 8.53 -7.69 -2.89
N THR A 68 8.31 -6.53 -3.51
CA THR A 68 7.26 -5.60 -3.12
C THR A 68 6.41 -5.27 -4.34
N ILE A 69 5.11 -5.07 -4.10
CA ILE A 69 4.15 -4.62 -5.12
C ILE A 69 3.50 -3.36 -4.58
N ARG A 70 3.80 -2.23 -5.21
CA ARG A 70 3.11 -0.97 -4.98
C ARG A 70 1.94 -0.90 -5.95
N VAL A 71 0.71 -1.05 -5.46
CA VAL A 71 -0.49 -1.17 -6.30
C VAL A 71 -0.66 0.06 -7.20
N SER A 72 -0.32 1.25 -6.72
CA SER A 72 -0.39 2.47 -7.50
C SER A 72 0.49 2.50 -8.76
N ASP A 73 1.50 1.62 -8.88
CA ASP A 73 2.34 1.57 -10.09
C ASP A 73 1.59 1.07 -11.33
N ALA A 74 0.45 0.42 -11.13
CA ALA A 74 -0.42 -0.03 -12.21
C ALA A 74 -1.46 1.03 -12.65
N ILE A 75 -1.51 2.18 -11.97
CA ILE A 75 -2.50 3.24 -12.24
C ILE A 75 -1.90 4.32 -13.13
N ASP A 76 -2.66 4.78 -14.12
CA ASP A 76 -2.26 5.92 -14.95
C ASP A 76 -2.21 7.19 -14.08
N PRO A 77 -1.04 7.85 -13.94
CA PRO A 77 -0.93 9.08 -13.15
C PRO A 77 -1.87 10.20 -13.58
N ALA A 78 -2.36 10.18 -14.83
CA ALA A 78 -3.32 11.15 -15.34
C ALA A 78 -4.74 10.98 -14.78
N THR A 79 -5.09 9.81 -14.24
CA THR A 79 -6.40 9.57 -13.60
C THR A 79 -6.40 9.89 -12.11
N LEU A 80 -5.24 10.17 -11.52
CA LEU A 80 -5.10 10.51 -10.11
C LEU A 80 -5.53 11.97 -9.84
N LEU A 81 -6.41 12.12 -8.85
CA LEU A 81 -6.84 13.42 -8.36
C LEU A 81 -5.67 14.16 -7.69
N ASP A 82 -5.60 15.46 -7.91
CA ASP A 82 -4.68 16.33 -7.19
C ASP A 82 -5.21 16.58 -5.78
N PHE A 83 -4.29 16.63 -4.81
CA PHE A 83 -4.55 17.05 -3.45
C PHE A 83 -3.56 18.17 -3.09
N ASP A 84 -4.09 19.29 -2.61
CA ASP A 84 -3.27 20.40 -2.13
C ASP A 84 -3.03 20.19 -0.63
N GLU A 85 -1.77 19.99 -0.25
CA GLU A 85 -1.40 19.99 1.17
C GLU A 85 -1.48 21.41 1.75
N GLU A 86 -1.59 21.52 3.08
CA GLU A 86 -1.77 22.80 3.78
C GLU A 86 -0.63 23.80 3.54
N ASP A 87 0.56 23.33 3.15
CA ASP A 87 1.74 24.14 2.83
C ASP A 87 1.84 24.53 1.34
N GLY A 88 0.83 24.18 0.54
CA GLY A 88 0.78 24.45 -0.89
C GLY A 88 1.58 23.45 -1.75
N VAL A 89 2.10 22.38 -1.16
CA VAL A 89 2.68 21.27 -1.92
C VAL A 89 1.57 20.49 -2.62
N LYS A 90 1.69 20.36 -3.94
CA LYS A 90 0.79 19.53 -4.74
C LYS A 90 1.21 18.07 -4.62
N THR A 91 0.30 17.25 -4.13
CA THR A 91 0.44 15.79 -4.10
C THR A 91 -0.73 15.14 -4.82
N LYS A 92 -0.79 13.81 -4.80
CA LYS A 92 -1.86 13.00 -5.40
C LYS A 92 -2.70 12.38 -4.30
N ASP A 93 -4.01 12.31 -4.53
CA ASP A 93 -4.93 11.61 -3.64
C ASP A 93 -4.61 10.10 -3.64
N PRO A 94 -4.27 9.50 -2.48
CA PRO A 94 -3.92 8.08 -2.41
C PRO A 94 -5.11 7.12 -2.46
N HIS A 95 -6.35 7.60 -2.33
CA HIS A 95 -7.54 6.75 -2.13
C HIS A 95 -8.07 6.17 -3.46
N ILE A 96 -7.18 5.57 -4.24
CA ILE A 96 -7.40 5.08 -5.61
C ILE A 96 -8.51 4.02 -5.70
N TRP A 97 -8.85 3.35 -4.61
CA TRP A 97 -9.91 2.34 -4.56
C TRP A 97 -11.33 2.93 -4.62
N PHE A 98 -11.50 4.25 -4.42
CA PHE A 98 -12.80 4.89 -4.57
C PHE A 98 -13.20 5.18 -6.01
N ASP A 99 -12.27 5.04 -6.97
CA ASP A 99 -12.59 5.02 -8.40
C ASP A 99 -12.52 3.59 -8.93
N VAL A 100 -13.69 3.04 -9.29
CA VAL A 100 -13.81 1.68 -9.84
C VAL A 100 -13.00 1.50 -11.13
N ALA A 101 -12.81 2.56 -11.93
CA ALA A 101 -11.99 2.47 -13.13
C ALA A 101 -10.51 2.21 -12.82
N ASN A 102 -10.02 2.75 -11.70
CA ASN A 102 -8.70 2.49 -11.16
C ASN A 102 -8.64 1.19 -10.32
N TRP A 103 -9.75 0.74 -9.77
CA TRP A 103 -9.83 -0.41 -8.85
C TRP A 103 -10.68 -1.55 -9.40
N LYS A 104 -10.20 -2.15 -10.49
CA LYS A 104 -10.81 -3.29 -11.18
C LYS A 104 -9.83 -4.45 -11.33
N LEU A 105 -10.38 -5.66 -11.45
CA LEU A 105 -9.66 -6.86 -11.86
C LEU A 105 -9.34 -6.84 -13.36
#